data_AF-A0A8H3KSL0-F1
#
_entry.id   AF-A0A8H3KSL0-F1
#
_cell.length_a   1.000
_cell.length_b   1.000
_cell.length_c   1.000
_cell.angle_alpha   90.00
_cell.angle_beta   90.00
_cell.angle_gamma   90.00
#
_symmetry.space_group_name_H-M   'P 1'
#
loop_
_entity.id
_entity.type
_entity.pdbx_description
1 polymer ?
#
loop_
_entity_poly.entity_id
_entity_poly.type
_entity_poly.pdbx_seq_one_letter_code
_entity_poly.pdbx_strand_id
1 'polypeptide(L)'
;MIELNNIIKSHKKTDRNVLYHFIGYIWIDMEQEIPIDGTEIKVGSGYDFSAERTKKRTLLIQHTDSRSIAVKNPVYLEWYGLSYSIPQENMNIQKNKKSELESGKIKLSILENIHGCANPGEILAIMGPSNCGKTTLLNLLGDRLGNKGVQGTITMNGLKPTKNSMKYLAYCTQDDVFFPQLTVKDTLSFNARLRLPRDVPLHDKLKRVDAIIQLLNLTKSAHTKIGNNRNRGISGGERKRVSIANELLTDPSVIMLDEPTTGLDAALALELTKILKEFAIKQRKTIIIVIHQPSSQDLNVTPTTILQIIYWSF
;
A
#
# COMPACT_ATOMS: atom_id res chain seq x y z
N MET A 1 3.18 23.97 3.69
CA MET A 1 1.89 24.70 3.87
C MET A 1 1.72 25.83 2.84
N ILE A 2 2.71 26.73 2.66
CA ILE A 2 2.59 27.86 1.69
C ILE A 2 2.74 27.40 0.22
N GLU A 3 3.62 26.43 -0.08
CA GLU A 3 3.81 25.94 -1.46
C GLU A 3 2.61 25.14 -2.00
N LEU A 4 1.93 24.35 -1.15
CA LEU A 4 0.73 23.59 -1.54
C LEU A 4 -0.46 24.49 -1.88
N ASN A 5 -0.62 25.61 -1.17
CA ASN A 5 -1.67 26.59 -1.48
C ASN A 5 -1.44 27.33 -2.81
N ASN A 6 -0.19 27.43 -3.26
CA ASN A 6 0.13 28.08 -4.53
C ASN A 6 -0.12 27.15 -5.74
N ILE A 7 0.03 25.84 -5.57
CA ILE A 7 -0.30 24.83 -6.60
C ILE A 7 -1.82 24.75 -6.82
N ILE A 8 -2.61 24.79 -5.74
CA ILE A 8 -4.09 24.78 -5.82
C ILE A 8 -4.63 26.03 -6.52
N LYS A 9 -3.95 27.18 -6.39
CA LYS A 9 -4.37 28.43 -7.05
C LYS A 9 -4.00 28.50 -8.53
N SER A 10 -3.01 27.75 -9.01
CA SER A 10 -2.55 27.84 -10.41
C SER A 10 -3.33 26.98 -11.40
N HIS A 11 -4.13 26.01 -10.95
CA HIS A 11 -4.85 25.05 -11.81
C HIS A 11 -6.34 25.38 -12.06
N LYS A 12 -6.81 26.59 -11.73
CA LYS A 12 -8.16 27.05 -12.13
C LYS A 12 -8.16 27.59 -13.56
N LYS A 13 -8.20 26.69 -14.55
CA LYS A 13 -8.88 26.89 -15.85
C LYS A 13 -8.58 25.73 -16.80
N THR A 14 -9.49 24.76 -16.85
CA THR A 14 -9.97 24.14 -18.10
C THR A 14 -11.18 23.26 -17.80
N ASP A 15 -12.25 23.46 -18.57
CA ASP A 15 -13.57 22.85 -18.39
C ASP A 15 -13.62 21.38 -18.84
N ARG A 16 -14.25 20.50 -18.03
CA ARG A 16 -15.52 19.78 -18.31
C ARG A 16 -15.64 18.47 -17.49
N ASN A 17 -16.69 18.41 -16.66
CA ASN A 17 -17.42 17.24 -16.14
C ASN A 17 -16.58 16.18 -15.38
N VAL A 18 -16.68 15.98 -14.06
CA VAL A 18 -17.88 15.88 -13.20
C VAL A 18 -17.53 16.33 -11.77
N LEU A 19 -18.22 17.34 -11.24
CA LEU A 19 -18.16 17.68 -9.82
C LEU A 19 -18.98 16.68 -9.01
N TYR A 20 -18.33 15.85 -8.19
CA TYR A 20 -18.99 15.17 -7.08
C TYR A 20 -18.63 15.90 -5.78
N HIS A 21 -19.57 16.72 -5.31
CA HIS A 21 -19.49 17.42 -4.03
C HIS A 21 -20.28 16.61 -3.00
N PHE A 22 -19.62 15.89 -2.08
CA PHE A 22 -20.28 15.35 -0.87
C PHE A 22 -19.30 15.31 0.32
N ILE A 23 -19.59 16.20 1.28
CA ILE A 23 -19.25 16.25 2.72
C ILE A 23 -17.95 15.53 3.17
N GLY A 24 -16.91 16.33 3.45
CA GLY A 24 -15.86 16.01 4.43
C GLY A 24 -14.50 15.53 3.91
N TYR A 25 -14.38 15.09 2.65
CA TYR A 25 -13.12 14.57 2.10
C TYR A 25 -12.86 15.13 0.70
N ILE A 26 -11.64 15.61 0.44
CA ILE A 26 -11.25 16.17 -0.86
C ILE A 26 -10.63 15.05 -1.70
N TRP A 27 -11.26 14.76 -2.83
CA TRP A 27 -10.69 13.95 -3.90
C TRP A 27 -9.90 14.87 -4.83
N ILE A 28 -8.64 14.55 -5.05
CA ILE A 28 -7.79 15.27 -6.03
C ILE A 28 -7.34 14.24 -7.06
N ASP A 29 -7.94 14.31 -8.25
CA ASP A 29 -7.41 13.65 -9.44
C ASP A 29 -6.26 14.50 -9.99
N MET A 30 -5.08 13.88 -10.07
CA MET A 30 -3.89 14.50 -10.66
C MET A 30 -3.81 14.09 -12.13
N GLU A 31 -4.60 14.71 -13.00
CA GLU A 31 -4.35 14.63 -14.44
C GLU A 31 -3.15 15.53 -14.78
N GLN A 32 -1.97 14.93 -14.91
CA GLN A 32 -0.88 15.55 -15.65
C GLN A 32 -0.85 14.98 -17.06
N GLU A 33 -1.11 15.84 -18.04
CA GLU A 33 -0.77 15.57 -19.44
C GLU A 33 0.73 15.25 -19.53
N ILE A 34 1.04 14.09 -20.10
CA ILE A 34 2.42 13.68 -20.40
C ILE A 34 2.87 14.51 -21.60
N PRO A 35 3.85 15.43 -21.49
CA PRO A 35 4.40 16.08 -22.66
C PRO A 35 5.24 15.04 -23.40
N ILE A 36 4.76 14.60 -24.57
CA ILE A 36 5.57 13.88 -25.55
C ILE A 36 6.35 14.96 -26.31
N ASP A 37 7.35 15.56 -25.68
CA ASP A 37 8.27 16.44 -26.41
C ASP A 37 9.70 15.93 -26.29
N GLY A 38 10.14 15.35 -27.41
CA GLY A 38 11.45 14.75 -27.61
C GLY A 38 12.56 15.78 -27.66
N THR A 39 12.96 16.29 -26.51
CA THR A 39 14.23 17.01 -26.36
C THR A 39 15.29 16.05 -25.82
N GLU A 40 16.12 15.55 -26.74
CA GLU A 40 17.35 14.82 -26.44
C GLU A 40 18.26 15.68 -25.55
N ILE A 41 18.33 15.34 -24.26
CA ILE A 41 19.45 15.76 -23.43
C ILE A 41 20.62 14.87 -23.81
N LYS A 42 21.55 15.39 -24.62
CA LYS A 42 22.86 14.76 -24.86
C LYS A 42 23.63 14.73 -23.54
N VAL A 43 23.55 13.61 -22.83
CA VAL A 43 24.46 13.29 -21.72
C VAL A 43 25.65 12.54 -22.32
N GLY A 44 26.86 13.04 -22.02
CA GLY A 44 28.13 12.50 -22.48
C GLY A 44 28.31 11.00 -22.18
N SER A 45 29.23 10.41 -22.94
CA SER A 45 29.55 8.97 -23.06
C SER A 45 29.87 8.25 -21.74
N GLY A 46 28.85 8.03 -20.91
CA GLY A 46 28.85 7.12 -19.77
C GLY A 46 27.68 6.16 -19.92
N TYR A 47 27.98 4.86 -20.00
CA TYR A 47 26.99 3.79 -19.98
C TYR A 47 26.04 3.96 -18.77
N ASP A 48 24.76 4.26 -19.01
CA ASP A 48 23.78 4.52 -17.95
C ASP A 48 23.30 3.20 -17.31
N PHE A 49 24.00 2.79 -16.25
CA PHE A 49 23.67 1.63 -15.41
C PHE A 49 22.25 1.70 -14.80
N SER A 50 21.64 2.88 -14.68
CA SER A 50 20.29 3.06 -14.13
C SER A 50 19.20 2.66 -15.13
N ALA A 51 19.38 3.07 -16.40
CA ALA A 51 18.48 2.70 -17.49
C ALA A 51 18.51 1.19 -17.77
N GLU A 52 19.67 0.55 -17.70
CA GLU A 52 19.82 -0.89 -17.92
C GLU A 52 19.17 -1.73 -16.80
N ARG A 53 19.31 -1.30 -15.54
CA ARG A 53 18.61 -1.89 -14.39
C ARG A 53 17.09 -1.77 -14.52
N THR A 54 16.62 -0.61 -14.99
CA THR A 54 15.19 -0.36 -15.21
C THR A 54 14.64 -1.23 -16.34
N LYS A 55 15.37 -1.37 -17.47
CA LYS A 55 15.00 -2.28 -18.57
C LYS A 55 14.94 -3.75 -18.11
N LYS A 56 15.94 -4.23 -17.37
CA LYS A 56 15.97 -5.60 -16.84
C LYS A 56 14.82 -5.87 -15.86
N ARG A 57 14.44 -4.88 -15.05
CA ARG A 57 13.27 -4.95 -14.14
C ARG A 57 11.95 -4.96 -14.88
N THR A 58 11.78 -4.05 -15.83
CA THR A 58 10.62 -4.04 -16.71
C THR A 58 10.47 -5.39 -17.40
N LEU A 59 11.56 -6.03 -17.85
CA LEU A 59 11.52 -7.38 -18.42
C LEU A 59 11.13 -8.45 -17.40
N LEU A 60 11.61 -8.38 -16.15
CA LEU A 60 11.20 -9.31 -15.08
C LEU A 60 9.70 -9.19 -14.76
N ILE A 61 9.19 -7.96 -14.71
CA ILE A 61 7.77 -7.65 -14.50
C ILE A 61 6.95 -8.13 -15.73
N GLN A 62 7.43 -7.90 -16.95
CA GLN A 62 6.80 -8.37 -18.19
C GLN A 62 6.80 -9.89 -18.32
N HIS A 63 7.85 -10.58 -17.86
CA HIS A 63 7.85 -12.04 -17.76
C HIS A 63 6.82 -12.58 -16.75
N THR A 64 6.37 -11.75 -15.79
CA THR A 64 5.22 -12.06 -14.92
C THR A 64 3.86 -11.66 -15.52
N ASP A 65 3.80 -10.85 -16.59
CA ASP A 65 2.56 -10.27 -17.13
C ASP A 65 1.58 -11.31 -17.72
N SER A 66 2.04 -12.23 -18.57
CA SER A 66 1.12 -13.17 -19.28
C SER A 66 0.42 -14.18 -18.35
N ARG A 67 0.82 -14.25 -17.09
CA ARG A 67 0.26 -15.14 -16.07
C ARG A 67 -0.29 -14.41 -14.86
N SER A 68 -0.26 -13.07 -14.83
CA SER A 68 -0.67 -12.37 -13.61
C SER A 68 -2.16 -12.56 -13.33
N ILE A 69 -2.48 -12.92 -12.08
CA ILE A 69 -3.86 -13.08 -11.61
C ILE A 69 -4.62 -11.76 -11.75
N ALA A 70 -3.95 -10.63 -11.52
CA ALA A 70 -4.54 -9.29 -11.59
C ALA A 70 -4.98 -8.89 -13.01
N VAL A 71 -4.24 -9.33 -14.03
CA VAL A 71 -4.61 -9.09 -15.44
C VAL A 71 -5.87 -9.88 -15.80
N LYS A 72 -6.00 -11.11 -15.28
CA LYS A 72 -7.18 -11.97 -15.51
C LYS A 72 -8.39 -11.53 -14.68
N ASN A 73 -8.14 -11.14 -13.42
CA ASN A 73 -9.13 -10.78 -12.42
C ASN A 73 -8.72 -9.46 -11.74
N PRO A 74 -8.92 -8.32 -12.42
CA PRO A 74 -8.73 -7.01 -11.82
C PRO A 74 -9.77 -6.82 -10.70
N VAL A 75 -9.35 -6.18 -9.61
CA VAL A 75 -10.20 -6.00 -8.43
C VAL A 75 -10.39 -4.52 -8.15
N TYR A 76 -11.60 -4.05 -8.37
CA TYR A 76 -12.07 -2.75 -7.93
C TYR A 76 -12.56 -2.86 -6.48
N LEU A 77 -12.11 -1.95 -5.62
CA LEU A 77 -12.51 -1.89 -4.21
C LEU A 77 -13.31 -0.62 -3.96
N GLU A 78 -14.46 -0.72 -3.31
CA GLU A 78 -15.26 0.43 -2.90
C GLU A 78 -15.67 0.31 -1.44
N TRP A 79 -15.90 1.44 -0.79
CA TRP A 79 -16.48 1.51 0.54
C TRP A 79 -17.43 2.70 0.65
N TYR A 80 -18.55 2.48 1.34
CA TYR A 80 -19.61 3.46 1.51
C TYR A 80 -20.05 3.52 2.96
N GLY A 81 -20.02 4.74 3.53
CA GLY A 81 -20.49 5.04 4.88
C GLY A 81 -19.72 4.27 5.94
N LEU A 82 -18.43 4.03 5.69
CA LEU A 82 -17.59 3.21 6.55
C LEU A 82 -17.31 3.97 7.85
N SER A 83 -17.81 3.44 8.96
CA SER A 83 -17.57 3.96 10.30
C SER A 83 -17.02 2.85 11.18
N TYR A 84 -16.10 3.19 12.07
CA TYR A 84 -15.51 2.24 13.01
C TYR A 84 -15.39 2.84 14.40
N SER A 85 -15.86 2.08 15.39
CA SER A 85 -15.82 2.46 16.79
C SER A 85 -15.32 1.32 17.67
N ILE A 86 -14.50 1.66 18.66
CA ILE A 86 -14.02 0.71 19.67
C ILE A 86 -14.82 0.93 20.96
N PRO A 87 -15.36 -0.13 21.58
CA PRO A 87 -15.93 0.00 22.92
C PRO A 87 -14.81 0.34 23.92
N GLN A 88 -14.93 1.47 24.64
CA GLN A 88 -14.07 1.71 25.78
C GLN A 88 -14.57 0.88 26.97
N GLU A 89 -13.75 -0.07 27.43
CA GLU A 89 -13.85 -0.53 28.81
C GLU A 89 -13.13 0.50 29.69
N ASN A 90 -13.80 0.95 30.75
CA ASN A 90 -13.35 2.02 31.64
C ASN A 90 -11.87 1.84 32.05
N MET A 91 -10.94 2.54 31.39
CA MET A 91 -9.62 2.79 31.94
C MET A 91 -9.82 3.73 33.12
N ASN A 92 -9.82 3.17 34.33
CA ASN A 92 -9.73 3.82 35.65
C ASN A 92 -9.64 5.36 35.62
N ILE A 93 -10.77 6.03 35.39
CA ILE A 93 -10.93 7.42 35.84
C ILE A 93 -11.16 7.30 37.34
N GLN A 94 -10.19 7.78 38.12
CA GLN A 94 -10.30 7.86 39.57
C GLN A 94 -11.67 8.48 39.92
N LYS A 95 -12.48 7.69 40.62
CA LYS A 95 -13.79 8.06 41.12
C LYS A 95 -13.70 9.40 41.87
N ASN A 96 -14.19 10.47 41.25
CA ASN A 96 -14.67 11.63 41.98
C ASN A 96 -16.16 11.83 41.67
N LYS A 97 -16.96 11.38 42.65
CA LYS A 97 -18.31 11.76 43.07
C LYS A 97 -19.39 12.05 42.00
N LYS A 98 -20.43 11.20 42.11
CA LYS A 98 -21.87 11.47 41.93
C LYS A 98 -22.30 12.00 40.56
N SER A 99 -22.57 11.08 39.64
CA SER A 99 -23.79 11.17 38.84
C SER A 99 -24.24 9.76 38.46
N GLU A 100 -25.48 9.41 38.82
CA GLU A 100 -26.20 8.28 38.27
C GLU A 100 -26.54 8.65 36.82
N LEU A 101 -25.68 8.25 35.88
CA LEU A 101 -26.05 8.18 34.47
C LEU A 101 -25.63 6.82 33.91
N GLU A 102 -26.57 6.27 33.17
CA GLU A 102 -26.64 5.02 32.44
C GLU A 102 -25.29 4.36 32.13
N SER A 103 -25.18 3.05 32.38
CA SER A 103 -24.04 2.20 32.00
C SER A 103 -23.93 1.98 30.49
N GLY A 104 -24.10 3.03 29.69
CA GLY A 104 -23.79 3.05 28.27
C GLY A 104 -22.29 2.88 28.10
N LYS A 105 -21.85 1.76 27.53
CA LYS A 105 -20.47 1.60 27.05
C LYS A 105 -20.16 2.76 26.11
N ILE A 106 -19.32 3.69 26.54
CA ILE A 106 -18.85 4.80 25.70
C ILE A 106 -18.10 4.17 24.52
N LYS A 107 -18.53 4.45 23.30
CA LYS A 107 -17.87 4.01 22.07
C LYS A 107 -16.96 5.13 21.59
N LEU A 108 -15.67 4.86 21.49
CA LEU A 108 -14.73 5.78 20.88
C LEU A 108 -14.82 5.60 19.37
N SER A 109 -15.30 6.63 18.68
CA SER A 109 -15.34 6.67 17.22
C SER A 109 -13.94 6.97 16.67
N ILE A 110 -13.47 6.15 15.73
CA ILE A 110 -12.15 6.29 15.09
C ILE A 110 -12.28 6.72 13.63
N LEU A 111 -13.29 6.19 12.94
CA LEU A 111 -13.62 6.56 11.57
C LEU A 111 -15.10 6.86 11.49
N GLU A 112 -15.45 7.93 10.79
CA GLU A 112 -16.83 8.39 10.66
C GLU A 112 -17.17 8.61 9.20
N ASN A 113 -18.14 7.84 8.72
CA ASN A 113 -18.81 7.98 7.44
C ASN A 113 -17.84 8.20 6.27
N ILE A 114 -16.85 7.31 6.15
CA ILE A 114 -15.83 7.39 5.09
C ILE A 114 -16.35 6.70 3.84
N HIS A 115 -16.17 7.34 2.69
CA HIS A 115 -16.52 6.81 1.39
C HIS A 115 -15.30 6.84 0.48
N GLY A 116 -15.25 5.91 -0.48
CA GLY A 116 -14.24 5.95 -1.51
C GLY A 116 -14.10 4.67 -2.31
N CYS A 117 -13.17 4.69 -3.25
CA CYS A 117 -12.90 3.59 -4.13
C CYS A 117 -11.42 3.54 -4.54
N ALA A 118 -10.97 2.39 -5.04
CA ALA A 118 -9.63 2.17 -5.56
C ALA A 118 -9.72 1.32 -6.84
N ASN A 119 -9.27 1.87 -7.97
CA ASN A 119 -9.41 1.22 -9.27
C ASN A 119 -8.20 0.33 -9.64
N PRO A 120 -8.43 -0.72 -10.42
CA PRO A 120 -7.36 -1.47 -11.08
C PRO A 120 -6.56 -0.56 -12.01
N GLY A 121 -5.24 -0.59 -11.92
CA GLY A 121 -4.38 0.29 -12.73
C GLY A 121 -3.86 1.51 -11.97
N GLU A 122 -4.37 1.74 -10.76
CA GLU A 122 -4.11 2.98 -10.01
C GLU A 122 -3.43 2.70 -8.68
N ILE A 123 -2.74 3.75 -8.20
CA ILE A 123 -2.23 3.82 -6.84
C ILE A 123 -3.07 4.86 -6.10
N LEU A 124 -3.79 4.40 -5.07
CA LEU A 124 -4.47 5.26 -4.12
C LEU A 124 -3.55 5.54 -2.93
N ALA A 125 -3.20 6.80 -2.71
CA ALA A 125 -2.47 7.21 -1.52
C ALA A 125 -3.42 7.75 -0.44
N ILE A 126 -3.40 7.15 0.75
CA ILE A 126 -4.11 7.62 1.94
C ILE A 126 -3.15 8.48 2.77
N MET A 127 -3.47 9.77 2.88
CA MET A 127 -2.65 10.76 3.58
C MET A 127 -3.46 11.50 4.65
N GLY A 128 -2.77 11.94 5.71
CA GLY A 128 -3.39 12.63 6.84
C GLY A 128 -2.46 12.68 8.05
N PRO A 129 -2.78 13.47 9.08
CA PRO A 129 -1.95 13.61 10.28
C PRO A 129 -1.83 12.30 11.06
N SER A 130 -0.86 12.20 11.98
CA SER A 130 -0.78 11.09 12.92
C SER A 130 -2.12 10.89 13.64
N ASN A 131 -2.50 9.63 13.87
CA ASN A 131 -3.69 9.25 14.63
C ASN A 131 -5.06 9.60 14.00
N CYS A 132 -5.12 10.00 12.73
CA CYS A 132 -6.40 10.22 12.03
C CYS A 132 -7.08 8.93 11.51
N GLY A 133 -6.56 7.75 11.87
CA GLY A 133 -7.16 6.47 11.50
C GLY A 133 -6.77 5.91 10.13
N LYS A 134 -5.69 6.38 9.48
CA LYS A 134 -5.22 5.83 8.18
C LYS A 134 -4.98 4.32 8.22
N THR A 135 -4.17 3.86 9.16
CA THR A 135 -3.92 2.43 9.42
C THR A 135 -5.20 1.71 9.79
N THR A 136 -6.11 2.35 10.53
CA THR A 136 -7.43 1.77 10.86
C THR A 136 -8.27 1.54 9.61
N LEU A 137 -8.33 2.52 8.70
CA LEU A 137 -9.04 2.41 7.43
C LEU A 137 -8.43 1.29 6.59
N LEU A 138 -7.11 1.26 6.44
CA LEU A 138 -6.43 0.21 5.68
C LEU A 138 -6.72 -1.19 6.29
N ASN A 139 -6.66 -1.33 7.61
CA ASN A 139 -6.98 -2.58 8.30
C ASN A 139 -8.44 -3.02 8.13
N LEU A 140 -9.40 -2.10 8.03
CA LEU A 140 -10.80 -2.43 7.73
C LEU A 140 -10.96 -2.94 6.31
N LEU A 141 -10.35 -2.25 5.34
CA LEU A 141 -10.37 -2.66 3.93
C LEU A 141 -9.72 -4.04 3.73
N GLY A 142 -8.72 -4.38 4.54
CA GLY A 142 -8.07 -5.69 4.58
C GLY A 142 -8.77 -6.76 5.42
N ASP A 143 -9.97 -6.52 5.96
CA ASP A 143 -10.73 -7.43 6.85
C ASP A 143 -9.93 -7.90 8.09
N ARG A 144 -9.13 -7.00 8.70
CA ARG A 144 -8.23 -7.34 9.83
C ARG A 144 -8.79 -6.99 11.20
N LEU A 145 -9.75 -6.07 11.31
CA LEU A 145 -10.34 -5.65 12.59
C LEU A 145 -11.57 -6.48 12.99
N GLY A 146 -12.03 -7.37 12.11
CA GLY A 146 -13.25 -8.14 12.29
C GLY A 146 -14.52 -7.28 12.24
N ASN A 147 -15.67 -7.88 12.57
CA ASN A 147 -16.98 -7.25 12.37
C ASN A 147 -17.46 -6.37 13.54
N LYS A 148 -16.74 -6.33 14.67
CA LYS A 148 -17.21 -5.61 15.86
C LYS A 148 -16.96 -4.12 15.68
N GLY A 149 -18.03 -3.32 15.82
CA GLY A 149 -17.93 -1.85 15.77
C GLY A 149 -17.79 -1.27 14.37
N VAL A 150 -17.88 -2.09 13.32
CA VAL A 150 -17.87 -1.67 11.91
C VAL A 150 -19.29 -1.40 11.43
N GLN A 151 -19.49 -0.26 10.77
CA GLN A 151 -20.70 0.11 10.04
C GLN A 151 -20.33 0.52 8.62
N GLY A 152 -21.30 0.48 7.71
CA GLY A 152 -21.07 0.73 6.28
C GLY A 152 -20.84 -0.55 5.48
N THR A 153 -20.48 -0.38 4.21
CA THR A 153 -20.30 -1.48 3.27
C THR A 153 -18.96 -1.37 2.57
N ILE A 154 -18.27 -2.50 2.42
CA ILE A 154 -17.07 -2.65 1.57
C ILE A 154 -17.44 -3.66 0.49
N THR A 155 -17.11 -3.36 -0.76
CA THR A 155 -17.33 -4.23 -1.92
C THR A 155 -16.05 -4.44 -2.71
N MET A 156 -15.86 -5.66 -3.21
CA MET A 156 -14.86 -6.01 -4.21
C MET A 156 -15.60 -6.39 -5.49
N ASN A 157 -15.43 -5.60 -6.56
CA ASN A 157 -16.18 -5.75 -7.83
C ASN A 157 -17.70 -5.77 -7.60
N GLY A 158 -18.23 -4.88 -6.74
CA GLY A 158 -19.65 -4.79 -6.40
C GLY A 158 -20.19 -5.88 -5.48
N LEU A 159 -19.36 -6.85 -5.08
CA LEU A 159 -19.76 -7.95 -4.19
C LEU A 159 -19.12 -7.80 -2.81
N LYS A 160 -19.84 -8.22 -1.76
CA LYS A 160 -19.29 -8.23 -0.40
C LYS A 160 -18.07 -9.17 -0.32
N PRO A 161 -16.94 -8.76 0.29
CA PRO A 161 -15.77 -9.60 0.43
C PRO A 161 -16.08 -10.93 1.13
N THR A 162 -15.53 -12.01 0.58
CA THR A 162 -15.59 -13.36 1.15
C THR A 162 -14.17 -13.85 1.41
N LYS A 163 -14.01 -14.90 2.24
CA LYS A 163 -12.70 -15.52 2.48
C LYS A 163 -11.97 -15.93 1.19
N ASN A 164 -12.69 -16.25 0.13
CA ASN A 164 -12.09 -16.58 -1.17
C ASN A 164 -11.66 -15.34 -1.94
N SER A 165 -12.43 -14.24 -1.94
CA SER A 165 -12.01 -13.00 -2.59
C SER A 165 -10.82 -12.35 -1.89
N MET A 166 -10.75 -12.46 -0.55
CA MET A 166 -9.63 -11.96 0.24
C MET A 166 -8.29 -12.63 -0.09
N LYS A 167 -8.28 -13.80 -0.75
CA LYS A 167 -7.04 -14.43 -1.23
C LYS A 167 -6.33 -13.61 -2.32
N TYR A 168 -7.05 -12.74 -3.01
CA TYR A 168 -6.50 -11.82 -4.01
C TYR A 168 -5.98 -10.52 -3.40
N LEU A 169 -6.13 -10.32 -2.10
CA LEU A 169 -5.65 -9.17 -1.38
C LEU A 169 -4.40 -9.53 -0.59
N ALA A 170 -3.37 -8.70 -0.74
CA ALA A 170 -2.19 -8.75 0.10
C ALA A 170 -2.11 -7.51 0.99
N TYR A 171 -1.67 -7.71 2.23
CA TYR A 171 -1.55 -6.65 3.22
C TYR A 171 -0.14 -6.69 3.82
N CYS A 172 0.66 -5.64 3.55
CA CYS A 172 1.94 -5.44 4.20
C CYS A 172 1.74 -4.55 5.44
N THR A 173 1.93 -5.13 6.62
CA THR A 173 1.86 -4.41 7.89
C THR A 173 3.01 -3.43 8.05
N GLN A 174 2.84 -2.48 8.98
CA GLN A 174 3.91 -1.58 9.40
C GLN A 174 5.07 -2.37 10.02
N ASP A 175 4.75 -3.27 10.96
CA ASP A 175 5.70 -4.16 11.61
C ASP A 175 6.02 -5.41 10.78
N ASP A 176 7.31 -5.73 10.68
CA ASP A 176 7.83 -6.88 9.96
C ASP A 176 8.13 -8.04 10.92
N VAL A 177 7.24 -9.04 10.96
CA VAL A 177 7.38 -10.22 11.83
C VAL A 177 7.95 -11.41 11.07
N PHE A 178 9.20 -11.75 11.36
CA PHE A 178 9.91 -12.88 10.74
C PHE A 178 10.65 -13.73 11.76
N PHE A 179 10.91 -14.98 11.41
CA PHE A 179 11.79 -15.86 12.16
C PHE A 179 13.26 -15.39 12.04
N PRO A 180 13.89 -14.90 13.11
CA PRO A 180 15.23 -14.29 13.04
C PRO A 180 16.34 -15.24 12.57
N GLN A 181 16.15 -16.54 12.78
CA GLN A 181 17.11 -17.59 12.47
C GLN A 181 17.15 -17.99 10.99
N LEU A 182 16.09 -17.69 10.22
CA LEU A 182 16.00 -18.06 8.81
C LEU A 182 16.69 -17.02 7.93
N THR A 183 17.20 -17.46 6.78
CA THR A 183 17.67 -16.54 5.74
C THR A 183 16.51 -15.91 4.99
N VAL A 184 16.79 -14.83 4.25
CA VAL A 184 15.80 -14.22 3.35
C VAL A 184 15.23 -15.24 2.37
N LYS A 185 16.10 -16.01 1.70
CA LYS A 185 15.69 -17.03 0.72
C LYS A 185 14.92 -18.16 1.37
N ASP A 186 15.31 -18.62 2.56
CA ASP A 186 14.59 -19.67 3.27
C ASP A 186 13.18 -19.20 3.67
N THR A 187 13.07 -17.98 4.18
CA THR A 187 11.80 -17.38 4.58
C THR A 187 10.84 -17.26 3.41
N LEU A 188 11.32 -16.70 2.28
CA LEU A 188 10.50 -16.56 1.07
C LEU A 188 10.16 -17.93 0.46
N SER A 189 11.11 -18.88 0.45
CA SER A 189 10.88 -20.24 -0.06
C SER A 189 9.86 -21.00 0.80
N PHE A 190 9.93 -20.84 2.12
CA PHE A 190 8.97 -21.41 3.05
C PHE A 190 7.56 -20.86 2.80
N ASN A 191 7.42 -19.53 2.75
CA ASN A 191 6.14 -18.90 2.48
C ASN A 191 5.59 -19.22 1.09
N ALA A 192 6.45 -19.31 0.06
CA ALA A 192 6.05 -19.72 -1.28
C ALA A 192 5.46 -21.14 -1.28
N ARG A 193 6.08 -22.08 -0.57
CA ARG A 193 5.58 -23.47 -0.48
C ARG A 193 4.19 -23.55 0.17
N LEU A 194 3.93 -22.71 1.18
CA LEU A 194 2.67 -22.69 1.92
C LEU A 194 1.54 -21.95 1.20
N ARG A 195 1.86 -20.80 0.59
CA ARG A 195 0.85 -19.88 0.02
C ARG A 195 0.58 -20.15 -1.46
N LEU A 196 1.54 -20.69 -2.22
CA LEU A 196 1.31 -21.01 -3.63
C LEU A 196 0.53 -22.31 -3.79
N PRO A 197 -0.33 -22.40 -4.83
CA PRO A 197 -1.13 -23.59 -5.11
C PRO A 197 -0.30 -24.89 -5.15
N ARG A 198 -0.93 -26.02 -4.77
CA ARG A 198 -0.24 -27.31 -4.63
C ARG A 198 0.18 -27.92 -5.97
N ASP A 199 -0.54 -27.60 -7.03
CA ASP A 199 -0.31 -27.98 -8.42
C ASP A 199 0.90 -27.29 -9.06
N VAL A 200 1.38 -26.17 -8.50
CA VAL A 200 2.60 -25.52 -8.98
C VAL A 200 3.83 -26.35 -8.56
N PRO A 201 4.68 -26.82 -9.49
CA PRO A 201 5.87 -27.58 -9.17
C PRO A 201 6.84 -26.80 -8.27
N LEU A 202 7.55 -27.50 -7.38
CA LEU A 202 8.49 -26.87 -6.46
C LEU A 202 9.53 -26.00 -7.18
N HIS A 203 10.04 -26.47 -8.31
CA HIS A 203 10.99 -25.72 -9.14
C HIS A 203 10.46 -24.35 -9.53
N ASP A 204 9.21 -24.27 -9.98
CA ASP A 204 8.60 -23.00 -10.40
C ASP A 204 8.27 -22.10 -9.22
N LYS A 205 7.91 -22.67 -8.05
CA LYS A 205 7.80 -21.91 -6.80
C LYS A 205 9.12 -21.24 -6.43
N LEU A 206 10.25 -21.96 -6.52
CA LEU A 206 11.57 -21.43 -6.20
C LEU A 206 12.07 -20.42 -7.23
N LYS A 207 11.81 -20.64 -8.53
CA LYS A 207 12.08 -19.62 -9.57
C LYS A 207 11.37 -18.30 -9.28
N ARG A 208 10.11 -18.38 -8.83
CA ARG A 208 9.35 -17.19 -8.44
C ARG A 208 9.98 -16.46 -7.26
N VAL A 209 10.46 -17.19 -6.26
CA VAL A 209 11.22 -16.61 -5.13
C VAL A 209 12.46 -15.89 -5.64
N ASP A 210 13.25 -16.52 -6.50
CA ASP A 210 14.47 -15.92 -7.05
C ASP A 210 14.17 -14.66 -7.89
N ALA A 211 13.09 -14.67 -8.68
CA ALA A 211 12.63 -13.50 -9.43
C ALA A 211 12.25 -12.32 -8.52
N ILE A 212 11.53 -12.58 -7.43
CA ILE A 212 11.15 -11.53 -6.45
C ILE A 212 12.36 -10.99 -5.70
N ILE A 213 13.30 -11.87 -5.31
CA ILE A 213 14.57 -11.47 -4.67
C ILE A 213 15.34 -10.51 -5.59
N GLN A 214 15.40 -10.81 -6.89
CA GLN A 214 16.06 -9.93 -7.87
C GLN A 214 15.30 -8.62 -8.06
N LEU A 215 13.97 -8.69 -8.18
CA LEU A 215 13.11 -7.53 -8.40
C LEU A 215 13.28 -6.48 -7.30
N LEU A 216 13.26 -6.91 -6.03
CA LEU A 216 13.40 -6.04 -4.86
C LEU A 216 14.86 -5.84 -4.42
N ASN A 217 15.82 -6.18 -5.28
CA ASN A 217 17.25 -5.96 -5.04
C ASN A 217 17.76 -6.58 -3.72
N LEU A 218 17.28 -7.79 -3.40
CA LEU A 218 17.64 -8.56 -2.22
C LEU A 218 18.71 -9.63 -2.50
N THR A 219 19.23 -9.71 -3.73
CA THR A 219 20.16 -10.77 -4.17
C THR A 219 21.39 -10.91 -3.28
N LYS A 220 21.99 -9.79 -2.85
CA LYS A 220 23.18 -9.79 -1.98
C LYS A 220 22.89 -10.35 -0.58
N SER A 221 21.62 -10.25 -0.15
CA SER A 221 21.17 -10.56 1.21
C SER A 221 20.33 -11.83 1.27
N ALA A 222 20.19 -12.53 0.13
CA ALA A 222 19.36 -13.72 -0.02
C ALA A 222 19.74 -14.83 0.97
N HIS A 223 21.03 -15.00 1.24
CA HIS A 223 21.56 -16.03 2.15
C HIS A 223 21.91 -15.47 3.54
N THR A 224 21.59 -14.20 3.81
CA THR A 224 21.79 -13.57 5.11
C THR A 224 20.59 -13.86 6.00
N LYS A 225 20.85 -14.15 7.29
CA LYS A 225 19.79 -14.30 8.29
C LYS A 225 19.01 -13.01 8.46
N ILE A 226 17.70 -13.11 8.63
CA ILE A 226 16.85 -11.94 8.87
C ILE A 226 17.26 -11.23 10.17
N GLY A 227 17.55 -11.98 11.23
CA GLY A 227 17.96 -11.43 12.51
C GLY A 227 16.87 -10.64 13.23
N ASN A 228 17.20 -10.09 14.39
CA ASN A 228 16.36 -9.27 15.25
C ASN A 228 17.22 -8.33 16.10
N ASN A 229 16.64 -7.68 17.10
CA ASN A 229 17.36 -6.74 17.98
C ASN A 229 18.50 -7.39 18.79
N ARG A 230 18.50 -8.71 18.94
CA ARG A 230 19.53 -9.47 19.68
C ARG A 230 20.58 -10.08 18.75
N ASN A 231 20.16 -10.54 17.58
CA ASN A 231 20.99 -11.22 16.59
C ASN A 231 21.06 -10.37 15.32
N ARG A 232 22.24 -9.84 15.00
CA ARG A 232 22.46 -9.05 13.78
C ARG A 232 22.04 -9.85 12.54
N GLY A 233 21.35 -9.18 11.62
CA GLY A 233 20.90 -9.74 10.35
C GLY A 233 20.88 -8.67 9.26
N ILE A 234 19.87 -8.73 8.39
CA ILE A 234 19.63 -7.73 7.35
C ILE A 234 19.27 -6.37 7.95
N SER A 235 19.49 -5.30 7.19
CA SER A 235 19.10 -3.93 7.55
C SER A 235 17.57 -3.78 7.64
N GLY A 236 17.11 -2.70 8.29
CA GLY A 236 15.68 -2.39 8.39
C GLY A 236 15.00 -2.22 7.01
N GLY A 237 15.67 -1.52 6.08
CA GLY A 237 15.14 -1.36 4.73
C GLY A 237 15.09 -2.64 3.91
N GLU A 238 16.08 -3.53 4.07
CA GLU A 238 16.01 -4.87 3.48
C GLU A 238 14.88 -5.69 4.09
N ARG A 239 14.67 -5.61 5.42
CA ARG A 239 13.56 -6.28 6.11
C ARG A 239 12.20 -5.84 5.56
N LYS A 240 12.00 -4.55 5.34
CA LYS A 240 10.77 -4.03 4.74
C LYS A 240 10.55 -4.56 3.32
N ARG A 241 11.62 -4.61 2.51
CA ARG A 241 11.55 -5.23 1.18
C ARG A 241 11.27 -6.73 1.23
N VAL A 242 11.74 -7.46 2.24
CA VAL A 242 11.37 -8.88 2.44
C VAL A 242 9.89 -9.03 2.80
N SER A 243 9.32 -8.10 3.56
CA SER A 243 7.87 -8.01 3.85
C SER A 243 7.05 -7.87 2.59
N ILE A 244 7.44 -6.93 1.72
CA ILE A 244 6.79 -6.71 0.43
C ILE A 244 6.99 -7.93 -0.48
N ALA A 245 8.20 -8.51 -0.54
CA ALA A 245 8.48 -9.74 -1.28
C ALA A 245 7.52 -10.87 -0.90
N ASN A 246 7.31 -11.04 0.41
CA ASN A 246 6.47 -12.10 0.95
C ASN A 246 5.03 -12.02 0.44
N GLU A 247 4.51 -10.80 0.33
CA GLU A 247 3.16 -10.53 -0.17
C GLU A 247 3.06 -10.71 -1.69
N LEU A 248 4.07 -10.24 -2.43
CA LEU A 248 4.14 -10.37 -3.90
C LEU A 248 4.29 -11.83 -4.38
N LEU A 249 4.70 -12.77 -3.51
CA LEU A 249 4.77 -14.19 -3.85
C LEU A 249 3.44 -14.75 -4.31
N THR A 250 2.32 -14.22 -3.85
CA THR A 250 0.98 -14.76 -4.17
C THR A 250 0.34 -14.17 -5.41
N ASP A 251 0.99 -13.21 -6.05
CA ASP A 251 0.44 -12.44 -7.17
C ASP A 251 -0.92 -11.78 -6.87
N PRO A 252 -1.05 -11.03 -5.77
CA PRO A 252 -2.32 -10.44 -5.39
C PRO A 252 -2.84 -9.45 -6.45
N SER A 253 -4.16 -9.36 -6.62
CA SER A 253 -4.80 -8.32 -7.43
C SER A 253 -4.89 -6.98 -6.71
N VAL A 254 -4.98 -7.02 -5.37
CA VAL A 254 -5.00 -5.83 -4.51
C VAL A 254 -3.79 -5.86 -3.57
N ILE A 255 -3.02 -4.77 -3.52
CA ILE A 255 -1.88 -4.62 -2.62
C ILE A 255 -2.15 -3.46 -1.69
N MET A 256 -2.21 -3.73 -0.39
CA MET A 256 -2.31 -2.74 0.68
C MET A 256 -0.98 -2.62 1.40
N LEU A 257 -0.44 -1.40 1.49
CA LEU A 257 0.86 -1.13 2.10
C LEU A 257 0.71 -0.06 3.18
N ASP A 258 1.04 -0.43 4.42
CA ASP A 258 1.09 0.52 5.52
C ASP A 258 2.52 1.04 5.69
N GLU A 259 2.71 2.33 5.38
CA GLU A 259 4.00 3.04 5.49
C GLU A 259 5.19 2.28 4.85
N PRO A 260 5.11 1.92 3.55
CA PRO A 260 6.13 1.08 2.91
C PRO A 260 7.49 1.76 2.75
N THR A 261 7.55 3.08 2.81
CA THR A 261 8.77 3.88 2.64
C THR A 261 9.42 4.28 3.96
N THR A 262 8.76 4.05 5.10
CA THR A 262 9.30 4.41 6.42
C THR A 262 10.58 3.59 6.70
N GLY A 263 11.65 4.29 7.05
CA GLY A 263 12.96 3.67 7.33
C GLY A 263 13.77 3.26 6.09
N LEU A 264 13.31 3.60 4.88
CA LEU A 264 14.12 3.51 3.66
C LEU A 264 14.90 4.81 3.43
N ASP A 265 16.08 4.70 2.82
CA ASP A 265 16.72 5.86 2.21
C ASP A 265 15.92 6.33 0.97
N ALA A 266 16.13 7.57 0.56
CA ALA A 266 15.38 8.19 -0.53
C ALA A 266 15.49 7.43 -1.87
N ALA A 267 16.66 6.84 -2.15
CA ALA A 267 16.88 6.11 -3.41
C ALA A 267 16.09 4.80 -3.44
N LEU A 268 16.07 4.07 -2.32
CA LEU A 268 15.32 2.82 -2.15
C LEU A 268 13.82 3.06 -2.09
N ALA A 269 13.37 4.15 -1.45
CA ALA A 269 11.97 4.56 -1.46
C ALA A 269 11.49 4.84 -2.90
N LEU A 270 12.24 5.64 -3.66
CA LEU A 270 11.93 5.93 -5.06
C LEU A 270 11.89 4.67 -5.93
N GLU A 271 12.84 3.76 -5.72
CA GLU A 271 12.90 2.48 -6.43
C GLU A 271 11.67 1.61 -6.14
N LEU A 272 11.27 1.50 -4.88
CA LEU A 272 10.08 0.77 -4.49
C LEU A 272 8.83 1.36 -5.14
N THR A 273 8.67 2.68 -5.11
CA THR A 273 7.49 3.32 -5.69
C THR A 273 7.41 3.15 -7.21
N LYS A 274 8.56 3.15 -7.90
CA LYS A 274 8.61 2.80 -9.34
C LYS A 274 8.11 1.39 -9.61
N ILE A 275 8.52 0.41 -8.80
CA ILE A 275 8.07 -0.98 -8.92
C ILE A 275 6.55 -1.08 -8.70
N LEU A 276 6.02 -0.39 -7.69
CA LEU A 276 4.57 -0.36 -7.42
C LEU A 276 3.81 0.28 -8.58
N LYS A 277 4.32 1.38 -9.15
CA LYS A 277 3.72 2.04 -10.32
C LYS A 277 3.72 1.12 -11.55
N GLU A 278 4.79 0.38 -11.78
CA GLU A 278 4.82 -0.61 -12.85
C GLU A 278 3.79 -1.72 -12.63
N PHE A 279 3.62 -2.21 -11.40
CA PHE A 279 2.58 -3.20 -11.08
C PHE A 279 1.16 -2.67 -11.26
N ALA A 280 0.90 -1.44 -10.84
CA ALA A 280 -0.39 -0.80 -11.06
C ALA A 280 -0.68 -0.74 -12.56
N ILE A 281 0.18 -0.06 -13.34
CA ILE A 281 -0.08 0.23 -14.75
C ILE A 281 -0.03 -1.03 -15.63
N LYS A 282 1.04 -1.83 -15.55
CA LYS A 282 1.27 -2.95 -16.47
C LYS A 282 0.45 -4.18 -16.12
N GLN A 283 0.25 -4.45 -14.83
CA GLN A 283 -0.47 -5.65 -14.36
C GLN A 283 -1.90 -5.36 -13.90
N ARG A 284 -2.36 -4.11 -14.02
CA ARG A 284 -3.67 -3.65 -13.56
C ARG A 284 -3.95 -4.03 -12.11
N LYS A 285 -2.92 -3.99 -11.25
CA LYS A 285 -3.10 -4.16 -9.81
C LYS A 285 -3.76 -2.91 -9.22
N THR A 286 -4.55 -3.13 -8.18
CA THR A 286 -5.10 -2.04 -7.36
C THR A 286 -4.19 -1.89 -6.16
N ILE A 287 -3.58 -0.72 -5.98
CA ILE A 287 -2.62 -0.49 -4.90
C ILE A 287 -3.13 0.61 -3.98
N ILE A 288 -3.15 0.35 -2.67
CA ILE A 288 -3.53 1.31 -1.65
C ILE A 288 -2.35 1.47 -0.69
N ILE A 289 -1.87 2.70 -0.52
CA ILE A 289 -0.69 3.00 0.29
C ILE A 289 -1.04 4.04 1.33
N VAL A 290 -0.66 3.80 2.58
CA VAL A 290 -0.67 4.82 3.64
C VAL A 290 0.70 5.49 3.68
N ILE A 291 0.73 6.82 3.60
CA ILE A 291 1.96 7.63 3.64
C ILE A 291 1.90 8.59 4.83
N HIS A 292 2.92 8.55 5.69
CA HIS A 292 3.09 9.43 6.84
C HIS A 292 4.10 10.53 6.50
N GLN A 293 3.62 11.77 6.37
CA GLN A 293 4.39 12.94 5.91
C GLN A 293 5.13 12.72 4.58
N PRO A 294 4.52 13.02 3.43
CA PRO A 294 5.26 12.95 2.18
C PRO A 294 6.46 13.91 2.23
N SER A 295 7.66 13.40 1.99
CA SER A 295 8.77 14.27 1.59
C SER A 295 8.42 14.89 0.23
N SER A 296 9.04 16.01 -0.15
CA SER A 296 8.84 16.61 -1.48
C SER A 296 9.14 15.63 -2.62
N GLN A 297 9.93 14.58 -2.36
CA GLN A 297 10.24 13.51 -3.31
C GLN A 297 9.15 12.44 -3.39
N ASP A 298 8.41 12.16 -2.32
CA ASP A 298 7.26 11.25 -2.32
C ASP A 298 6.07 11.83 -3.12
N LEU A 299 5.95 13.16 -3.16
CA LEU A 299 4.94 13.90 -3.94
C LEU A 299 5.26 13.98 -5.44
N ASN A 300 6.54 13.90 -5.83
CA ASN A 300 6.94 13.81 -7.23
C ASN A 300 6.65 12.43 -7.85
N VAL A 301 6.25 11.46 -7.03
CA VAL A 301 5.68 10.22 -7.51
C VAL A 301 4.18 10.38 -7.46
N THR A 302 3.56 10.71 -8.58
CA THR A 302 2.11 10.91 -8.66
C THR A 302 1.38 9.59 -8.38
N PRO A 303 0.77 9.39 -7.18
CA PRO A 303 -0.36 8.48 -7.10
C PRO A 303 -1.40 8.99 -8.10
N THR A 304 -2.09 8.07 -8.78
CA THR A 304 -3.15 8.47 -9.73
C THR A 304 -4.25 9.22 -8.97
N THR A 305 -4.50 8.82 -7.71
CA THR A 305 -5.54 9.39 -6.86
C THR A 305 -5.04 9.52 -5.41
N ILE A 306 -5.31 10.67 -4.79
CA ILE A 306 -5.02 10.90 -3.37
C ILE A 306 -6.33 10.97 -2.59
N LEU A 307 -6.44 10.13 -1.56
CA LEU A 307 -7.47 10.25 -0.53
C LEU A 307 -6.87 10.94 0.70
N GLN A 308 -7.29 12.18 0.94
CA GLN A 308 -6.86 12.92 2.11
C GLN A 308 -7.87 12.77 3.25
N ILE A 309 -7.46 12.09 4.33
CA ILE A 309 -8.24 12.03 5.58
C ILE A 309 -7.91 13.29 6.38
N ILE A 310 -8.73 14.32 6.21
CA ILE A 310 -8.67 15.55 7.01
C ILE A 310 -9.71 15.43 8.11
N TYR A 311 -9.28 15.16 9.34
CA TYR A 311 -10.12 15.45 10.50
C TYR A 311 -10.03 16.95 10.77
N TRP A 312 -11.17 17.65 10.66
CA TRP A 312 -11.36 18.91 11.37
C TRP A 312 -11.62 18.56 12.83
N SER A 313 -10.56 18.44 13.62
CA SER A 313 -10.70 18.59 15.07
C SER A 313 -10.90 20.07 15.33
N PHE A 314 -12.13 20.47 15.66
CA PHE A 314 -12.42 21.74 16.33
C PHE A 314 -11.77 21.76 17.72
#